data_AF-A0A957S8W8-F1
#
_entry.id   AF-A0A957S8W8-F1
#
_cell.length_a   1.000
_cell.length_b   1.000
_cell.length_c   1.000
_cell.angle_alpha   90.00
_cell.angle_beta   90.00
_cell.angle_gamma   90.00
#
_symmetry.space_group_name_H-M   'P 1'
#
loop_
_entity.id
_entity.type
_entity.pdbx_description
1 polymer ?
#
loop_
_entity_poly.entity_id
_entity_poly.type
_entity_poly.pdbx_seq_one_letter_code
_entity_poly.pdbx_strand_id
1 'polypeptide(L)'
;MKLFTSMIGTETNTFSPFLTGWPNFNETYMVRNGQHGANVSALALPLLRWRELARESGWDVVESVAAFATPAGATIRSVYEELRAEMLADLRAAMPVDAVLLAMHGAMVAFGYDDCEGDIAAHVRAVVGPDVPIGVELDLHCHLTQQLVENADAVITYKEYPHTDPPERAVELWHIIADAANDKTKPITSLHDCNMIGVYHTSHPPVRKFVDKMSSLEGQDGVLSISLGHGFPWGDVPDLGTRVLVVTDNQPEKGAALAKQLGDEFYAMRDIVQPAYETMDSALDKALALDGQPVVLADVSDNSGGGAPNDSTFFLRKLLERGIGNAAIGCIWDPVIVDVAKELGEGVEADLRIGGKMGPMSGDPVDLRVR
;
A
#
# COMPACT_ATOMS: atom_id res chain seq x y z
N MET A 1 19.42 -5.93 -23.54
CA MET A 1 18.39 -4.93 -23.19
C MET A 1 18.74 -4.33 -21.84
N LYS A 2 18.29 -3.11 -21.55
CA LYS A 2 18.54 -2.39 -20.32
C LYS A 2 17.22 -2.07 -19.62
N LEU A 3 17.05 -2.59 -18.41
CA LEU A 3 15.93 -2.31 -17.53
C LEU A 3 16.27 -1.13 -16.61
N PHE A 4 15.33 -0.20 -16.44
CA PHE A 4 15.35 0.75 -15.34
C PHE A 4 14.34 0.36 -14.26
N THR A 5 14.74 0.39 -12.99
CA THR A 5 13.87 0.11 -11.84
C THR A 5 13.93 1.21 -10.79
N SER A 6 12.81 1.45 -10.11
CA SER A 6 12.75 2.34 -8.94
C SER A 6 11.58 1.94 -8.03
N MET A 7 11.65 2.39 -6.76
CA MET A 7 10.55 2.28 -5.82
C MET A 7 10.37 3.58 -5.05
N ILE A 8 9.17 4.14 -5.06
CA ILE A 8 8.77 5.26 -4.20
C ILE A 8 7.36 4.95 -3.71
N GLY A 9 7.15 4.93 -2.40
CA GLY A 9 5.81 4.73 -1.87
C GLY A 9 5.62 5.03 -0.40
N THR A 10 4.38 5.32 -0.05
CA THR A 10 3.82 5.26 1.29
C THR A 10 2.30 5.14 1.14
N GLU A 11 1.62 4.70 2.18
CA GLU A 11 0.16 4.69 2.24
C GLU A 11 -0.32 5.92 3.02
N THR A 12 -1.13 6.77 2.39
CA THR A 12 -1.46 8.07 2.97
C THR A 12 -2.88 8.13 3.52
N ASN A 13 -2.99 8.18 4.84
CA ASN A 13 -4.20 8.59 5.53
C ASN A 13 -4.30 10.13 5.55
N THR A 14 -5.06 10.69 4.62
CA THR A 14 -5.21 12.15 4.46
C THR A 14 -5.82 12.86 5.68
N PHE A 15 -6.47 12.11 6.58
CA PHE A 15 -7.00 12.62 7.85
C PHE A 15 -6.00 12.57 8.99
N SER A 16 -4.86 11.88 8.80
CA SER A 16 -3.86 11.72 9.83
C SER A 16 -3.07 13.02 10.03
N PRO A 17 -2.94 13.49 11.29
CA PRO A 17 -2.13 14.66 11.62
C PRO A 17 -0.62 14.39 11.55
N PHE A 18 -0.21 13.13 11.41
CA PHE A 18 1.19 12.71 11.43
C PHE A 18 1.76 12.74 10.00
N LEU A 19 2.30 13.87 9.56
CA LEU A 19 2.78 14.02 8.17
C LEU A 19 3.97 13.11 7.85
N THR A 20 4.09 12.73 6.58
CA THR A 20 5.22 11.93 6.08
C THR A 20 6.34 12.83 5.56
N GLY A 21 7.52 12.75 6.17
CA GLY A 21 8.70 13.53 5.80
C GLY A 21 9.96 12.68 5.60
N TRP A 22 11.10 13.35 5.39
CA TRP A 22 12.41 12.70 5.22
C TRP A 22 12.77 11.69 6.33
N PRO A 23 12.55 11.98 7.63
CA PRO A 23 12.81 11.00 8.69
C PRO A 23 12.05 9.70 8.48
N ASN A 24 10.77 9.75 8.09
CA ASN A 24 9.96 8.54 7.88
C ASN A 24 10.54 7.64 6.78
N PHE A 25 10.96 8.23 5.64
CA PHE A 25 11.62 7.47 4.57
C PHE A 25 12.98 6.93 5.00
N ASN A 26 13.80 7.74 5.67
CA ASN A 26 15.15 7.34 6.09
C ASN A 26 15.15 6.26 7.17
N GLU A 27 14.21 6.29 8.10
CA GLU A 27 14.08 5.33 9.19
C GLU A 27 13.41 4.03 8.74
N THR A 28 12.49 4.11 7.78
CA THR A 28 11.78 2.92 7.28
C THR A 28 12.58 2.21 6.19
N TYR A 29 12.80 2.86 5.05
CA TYR A 29 13.51 2.26 3.93
C TYR A 29 14.00 3.31 2.92
N MET A 30 15.31 3.46 2.79
CA MET A 30 15.95 4.36 1.83
C MET A 30 17.19 3.68 1.25
N VAL A 31 17.13 3.31 -0.01
CA VAL A 31 18.20 2.62 -0.73
C VAL A 31 18.49 3.33 -2.04
N ARG A 32 19.78 3.40 -2.40
CA ARG A 32 20.27 3.93 -3.68
C ARG A 32 21.23 2.93 -4.31
N ASN A 33 21.32 2.92 -5.64
CA ASN A 33 22.25 2.09 -6.40
C ASN A 33 22.08 0.57 -6.16
N GLY A 34 20.87 0.09 -5.83
CA GLY A 34 20.60 -1.34 -5.67
C GLY A 34 21.14 -2.01 -4.40
N GLN A 35 21.61 -1.24 -3.42
CA GLN A 35 22.26 -1.74 -2.20
C GLN A 35 21.26 -1.98 -1.06
N HIS A 36 20.38 -2.98 -1.19
CA HIS A 36 19.25 -3.19 -0.27
C HIS A 36 19.62 -3.66 1.16
N GLY A 37 20.87 -4.06 1.40
CA GLY A 37 21.29 -4.57 2.71
C GLY A 37 20.58 -5.88 3.10
N ALA A 38 20.53 -6.16 4.41
CA ALA A 38 19.95 -7.38 4.96
C ALA A 38 18.44 -7.26 5.29
N ASN A 39 17.97 -6.05 5.60
CA ASN A 39 16.58 -5.80 6.00
C ASN A 39 15.84 -5.15 4.83
N VAL A 40 15.23 -5.97 3.98
CA VAL A 40 14.56 -5.50 2.77
C VAL A 40 13.08 -5.26 3.06
N SER A 41 12.57 -4.07 2.72
CA SER A 41 11.14 -3.77 2.78
C SER A 41 10.35 -4.71 1.86
N ALA A 42 9.14 -5.09 2.27
CA ALA A 42 8.24 -5.88 1.43
C ALA A 42 7.98 -5.21 0.06
N LEU A 43 7.83 -3.88 0.04
CA LEU A 43 7.64 -3.09 -1.19
C LEU A 43 8.87 -3.11 -2.11
N ALA A 44 10.05 -3.44 -1.58
CA ALA A 44 11.29 -3.54 -2.35
C ALA A 44 11.57 -4.96 -2.88
N LEU A 45 10.77 -5.97 -2.51
CA LEU A 45 10.94 -7.34 -3.01
C LEU A 45 10.78 -7.44 -4.55
N PRO A 46 9.86 -6.70 -5.20
CA PRO A 46 9.79 -6.68 -6.67
C PRO A 46 11.11 -6.29 -7.35
N LEU A 47 11.83 -5.30 -6.80
CA LEU A 47 13.09 -4.81 -7.37
C LEU A 47 14.16 -5.90 -7.38
N LEU A 48 14.26 -6.67 -6.28
CA LEU A 48 15.16 -7.82 -6.20
C LEU A 48 14.78 -8.88 -7.23
N ARG A 49 13.47 -9.17 -7.35
CA ARG A 49 13.00 -10.20 -8.25
C ARG A 49 13.21 -9.83 -9.72
N TRP A 50 12.93 -8.59 -10.11
CA TRP A 50 13.22 -8.08 -11.45
C TRP A 50 14.70 -8.10 -11.77
N ARG A 51 15.57 -7.78 -10.79
CA ARG A 51 17.03 -7.85 -10.98
C ARG A 51 17.50 -9.28 -11.27
N GLU A 52 16.96 -10.27 -10.56
CA GLU A 52 17.26 -11.67 -10.79
C GLU A 52 16.84 -12.11 -12.20
N LEU A 53 15.59 -11.82 -12.58
CA LEU A 53 15.01 -12.19 -13.86
C LEU A 53 15.69 -11.49 -15.05
N ALA A 54 16.05 -10.22 -14.88
CA ALA A 54 16.82 -9.46 -15.85
C ALA A 54 18.20 -10.10 -16.08
N ARG A 55 18.91 -10.45 -15.00
CA ARG A 55 20.21 -11.14 -15.10
C ARG A 55 20.08 -12.49 -15.80
N GLU A 56 19.06 -13.28 -15.46
CA GLU A 56 18.77 -14.56 -16.12
C GLU A 56 18.49 -14.40 -17.62
N SER A 57 17.89 -13.27 -18.00
CA SER A 57 17.58 -12.92 -19.39
C SER A 57 18.72 -12.20 -20.12
N GLY A 58 19.85 -11.95 -19.47
CA GLY A 58 20.98 -11.20 -20.03
C GLY A 58 20.72 -9.69 -20.21
N TRP A 59 19.81 -9.12 -19.42
CA TRP A 59 19.54 -7.69 -19.39
C TRP A 59 20.40 -6.99 -18.34
N ASP A 60 20.84 -5.78 -18.66
CA ASP A 60 21.47 -4.88 -17.70
C ASP A 60 20.38 -4.19 -16.87
N VAL A 61 20.66 -3.93 -15.59
CA VAL A 61 19.71 -3.25 -14.69
C VAL A 61 20.35 -1.97 -14.16
N VAL A 62 19.63 -0.86 -14.30
CA VAL A 62 19.91 0.39 -13.59
C VAL A 62 18.80 0.62 -12.58
N GLU A 63 19.13 0.55 -11.30
CA GLU A 63 18.18 0.83 -10.24
C GLU A 63 18.46 2.20 -9.62
N SER A 64 17.41 3.00 -9.53
CA SER A 64 17.42 4.33 -8.91
C SER A 64 17.14 4.26 -7.41
N VAL A 65 16.58 5.33 -6.85
CA VAL A 65 16.10 5.39 -5.47
C VAL A 65 15.02 4.33 -5.24
N ALA A 66 15.12 3.69 -4.08
CA ALA A 66 14.14 2.80 -3.51
C ALA A 66 13.80 3.33 -2.12
N ALA A 67 12.74 4.15 -2.03
CA ALA A 67 12.25 4.81 -0.83
C ALA A 67 10.85 4.33 -0.43
N PHE A 68 10.68 3.91 0.83
CA PHE A 68 9.38 3.62 1.42
C PHE A 68 9.29 4.23 2.82
N ALA A 69 8.14 4.81 3.14
CA ALA A 69 7.81 5.28 4.49
C ALA A 69 6.58 4.52 5.00
N THR A 70 6.58 4.15 6.29
CA THR A 70 5.41 3.52 6.91
C THR A 70 4.16 4.40 6.77
N PRO A 71 2.96 3.81 6.69
CA PRO A 71 1.71 4.54 6.54
C PRO A 71 1.56 5.66 7.57
N ALA A 72 1.10 6.82 7.09
CA ALA A 72 1.00 8.05 7.87
C ALA A 72 0.12 9.08 7.12
N GLY A 73 0.17 10.34 7.55
CA GLY A 73 -0.46 11.47 6.87
C GLY A 73 0.29 11.93 5.61
N ALA A 74 -0.25 12.98 4.99
CA ALA A 74 0.22 13.47 3.70
C ALA A 74 1.73 13.71 3.64
N THR A 75 2.33 13.31 2.52
CA THR A 75 3.75 13.52 2.28
C THR A 75 4.04 15.00 2.07
N ILE A 76 5.09 15.48 2.74
CA ILE A 76 5.57 16.85 2.56
C ILE A 76 5.94 17.05 1.08
N ARG A 77 5.37 18.09 0.47
CA ARG A 77 5.52 18.38 -0.96
C ARG A 77 6.97 18.30 -1.45
N SER A 78 7.89 19.00 -0.78
CA SER A 78 9.29 19.04 -1.18
C SER A 78 9.96 17.67 -1.11
N VAL A 79 9.59 16.83 -0.15
CA VAL A 79 10.14 15.47 -0.01
C VAL A 79 9.74 14.61 -1.21
N TYR A 80 8.46 14.64 -1.57
CA TYR A 80 7.96 13.95 -2.76
C TYR A 80 8.62 14.49 -4.05
N GLU A 81 8.65 15.81 -4.23
CA GLU A 81 9.23 16.42 -5.42
C GLU A 81 10.73 16.12 -5.56
N GLU A 82 11.48 16.10 -4.45
CA GLU A 82 12.90 15.73 -4.41
C GLU A 82 13.13 14.24 -4.75
N LEU A 83 12.33 13.32 -4.20
CA LEU A 83 12.40 11.88 -4.53
C LEU A 83 12.10 11.63 -6.01
N ARG A 84 11.03 12.23 -6.53
CA ARG A 84 10.68 12.16 -7.96
C ARG A 84 11.80 12.75 -8.82
N ALA A 85 12.35 13.89 -8.44
CA ALA A 85 13.43 14.54 -9.19
C ALA A 85 14.69 13.68 -9.23
N GLU A 86 15.07 13.05 -8.10
CA GLU A 86 16.17 12.10 -8.02
C GLU A 86 15.93 10.92 -8.98
N MET A 87 14.76 10.28 -8.90
CA MET A 87 14.40 9.17 -9.78
C MET A 87 14.48 9.53 -11.27
N LEU A 88 13.95 10.69 -11.64
CA LEU A 88 13.97 11.15 -13.04
C LEU A 88 15.38 11.51 -13.51
N ALA A 89 16.24 12.03 -12.63
CA ALA A 89 17.63 12.31 -12.96
C ALA A 89 18.40 11.02 -13.26
N ASP A 90 18.21 9.98 -12.45
CA ASP A 90 18.81 8.66 -12.66
C ASP A 90 18.31 8.01 -13.96
N LEU A 91 17.00 8.08 -14.23
CA LEU A 91 16.43 7.58 -15.48
C LEU A 91 17.06 8.26 -16.69
N ARG A 92 17.20 9.59 -16.66
CA ARG A 92 17.84 10.36 -17.74
C ARG A 92 19.31 9.96 -17.94
N ALA A 93 20.04 9.69 -16.85
CA ALA A 93 21.41 9.21 -16.93
C ALA A 93 21.51 7.77 -17.45
N ALA A 94 20.48 6.94 -17.21
CA ALA A 94 20.42 5.56 -17.67
C ALA A 94 20.10 5.42 -19.17
N MET A 95 19.48 6.43 -19.78
CA MET A 95 19.03 6.39 -21.18
C MET A 95 20.16 6.05 -22.18
N PRO A 96 19.86 5.32 -23.27
CA PRO A 96 18.58 4.68 -23.57
C PRO A 96 18.33 3.44 -22.71
N VAL A 97 17.06 3.21 -22.36
CA VAL A 97 16.56 1.99 -21.68
C VAL A 97 15.54 1.30 -22.59
N ASP A 98 15.40 -0.01 -22.43
CA ASP A 98 14.48 -0.84 -23.23
C ASP A 98 13.18 -1.15 -22.48
N ALA A 99 13.15 -0.98 -21.15
CA ALA A 99 11.94 -1.10 -20.34
C ALA A 99 12.09 -0.37 -18.99
N VAL A 100 10.96 -0.04 -18.37
CA VAL A 100 10.89 0.50 -17.01
C VAL A 100 9.95 -0.35 -16.15
N LEU A 101 10.36 -0.68 -14.92
CA LEU A 101 9.51 -1.29 -13.90
C LEU A 101 9.52 -0.46 -12.62
N LEU A 102 8.35 -0.05 -12.16
CA LEU A 102 8.18 0.76 -10.96
C LEU A 102 7.41 -0.04 -9.90
N ALA A 103 7.96 -0.16 -8.70
CA ALA A 103 7.21 -0.61 -7.54
C ALA A 103 6.75 0.61 -6.75
N MET A 104 5.44 0.81 -6.62
CA MET A 104 4.86 1.93 -5.88
C MET A 104 3.80 1.41 -4.93
N HIS A 105 3.39 2.19 -3.93
CA HIS A 105 2.28 1.76 -3.08
C HIS A 105 0.96 1.86 -3.83
N GLY A 106 0.70 3.01 -4.47
CA GLY A 106 -0.54 3.31 -5.16
C GLY A 106 -1.50 4.19 -4.34
N ALA A 107 -1.17 4.54 -3.10
CA ALA A 107 -1.99 5.43 -2.26
C ALA A 107 -1.15 6.56 -1.62
N MET A 108 -0.08 6.97 -2.30
CA MET A 108 0.71 8.09 -1.84
C MET A 108 0.04 9.41 -2.23
N VAL A 109 -0.28 10.23 -1.22
CA VAL A 109 -0.74 11.61 -1.40
C VAL A 109 0.31 12.55 -0.83
N ALA A 110 0.65 13.59 -1.57
CA ALA A 110 1.52 14.66 -1.11
C ALA A 110 0.78 16.00 -1.17
N PHE A 111 1.26 17.01 -0.44
CA PHE A 111 0.64 18.33 -0.50
C PHE A 111 0.68 18.89 -1.92
N GLY A 112 -0.51 19.03 -2.53
CA GLY A 112 -0.69 19.48 -3.91
C GLY A 112 -0.65 18.37 -4.96
N TYR A 113 -0.64 17.10 -4.55
CA TYR A 113 -0.60 15.91 -5.40
C TYR A 113 -1.50 14.81 -4.83
N ASP A 114 -2.72 14.71 -5.36
CA ASP A 114 -3.67 13.65 -4.99
C ASP A 114 -3.28 12.29 -5.60
N ASP A 115 -2.54 12.31 -6.72
CA ASP A 115 -2.07 11.15 -7.47
C ASP A 115 -0.56 11.23 -7.70
N CYS A 116 0.22 10.72 -6.76
CA CYS A 116 1.68 10.73 -6.89
C CYS A 116 2.18 9.71 -7.91
N GLU A 117 1.53 8.55 -8.01
CA GLU A 117 1.91 7.45 -8.87
C GLU A 117 1.65 7.77 -10.35
N GLY A 118 0.50 8.35 -10.67
CA GLY A 118 0.19 8.85 -12.01
C GLY A 118 1.09 10.02 -12.43
N ASP A 119 1.43 10.93 -11.51
CA ASP A 119 2.41 11.99 -11.78
C ASP A 119 3.81 11.40 -12.08
N ILE A 120 4.27 10.43 -11.29
CA ILE A 120 5.54 9.71 -11.53
C ILE A 120 5.51 9.04 -12.91
N ALA A 121 4.46 8.26 -13.21
CA ALA A 121 4.33 7.54 -14.48
C ALA A 121 4.33 8.49 -15.68
N ALA A 122 3.61 9.62 -15.59
CA ALA A 122 3.58 10.63 -16.65
C ALA A 122 4.96 11.25 -16.90
N HIS A 123 5.72 11.55 -15.84
CA HIS A 123 7.07 12.07 -15.99
C HIS A 123 8.05 11.03 -16.57
N VAL A 124 7.96 9.76 -16.14
CA VAL A 124 8.74 8.65 -16.71
C VAL A 124 8.44 8.51 -18.20
N ARG A 125 7.16 8.45 -18.58
CA ARG A 125 6.71 8.38 -19.98
C ARG A 125 7.29 9.51 -20.83
N ALA A 126 7.30 10.74 -20.30
CA ALA A 126 7.89 11.89 -20.98
C ALA A 126 9.41 11.77 -21.19
N VAL A 127 10.13 10.99 -20.37
CA VAL A 127 11.57 10.74 -20.53
C VAL A 127 11.84 9.64 -21.57
N VAL A 128 11.14 8.52 -21.46
CA VAL A 128 11.45 7.31 -22.24
C VAL A 128 10.78 7.30 -23.62
N GLY A 129 9.74 8.10 -23.80
CA GLY A 129 8.97 8.15 -25.05
C GLY A 129 7.86 7.09 -25.11
N PRO A 130 7.10 7.06 -26.21
CA PRO A 130 5.90 6.21 -26.33
C PRO A 130 6.22 4.72 -26.54
N ASP A 131 7.43 4.38 -26.99
CA ASP A 131 7.76 3.03 -27.44
C ASP A 131 8.38 2.14 -26.35
N VAL A 132 8.91 2.74 -25.27
CA VAL A 132 9.50 1.98 -24.16
C VAL A 132 8.39 1.49 -23.23
N PRO A 133 8.22 0.18 -23.00
CA PRO A 133 7.19 -0.33 -22.11
C PRO A 133 7.47 0.01 -20.65
N ILE A 134 6.42 0.45 -19.95
CA ILE A 134 6.41 0.80 -18.52
C ILE A 134 5.46 -0.14 -17.79
N GLY A 135 5.99 -0.89 -16.83
CA GLY A 135 5.21 -1.67 -15.88
C GLY A 135 5.18 -1.04 -14.51
N VAL A 136 4.03 -1.13 -13.84
CA VAL A 136 3.83 -0.68 -12.47
C VAL A 136 3.23 -1.80 -11.63
N GLU A 137 3.87 -2.11 -10.52
CA GLU A 137 3.34 -3.00 -9.49
C GLU A 137 2.93 -2.17 -8.27
N LEU A 138 1.71 -2.38 -7.79
CA LEU A 138 1.09 -1.65 -6.68
C LEU A 138 0.64 -2.57 -5.55
N ASP A 139 0.50 -1.99 -4.36
CA ASP A 139 -0.39 -2.55 -3.35
C ASP A 139 -1.83 -2.56 -3.88
N LEU A 140 -2.67 -3.46 -3.37
CA LEU A 140 -4.10 -3.47 -3.69
C LEU A 140 -4.87 -2.36 -2.96
N HIS A 141 -4.31 -1.77 -1.89
CA HIS A 141 -4.81 -0.56 -1.24
C HIS A 141 -4.30 0.68 -1.99
N CYS A 142 -4.76 0.84 -3.22
CA CYS A 142 -4.33 1.89 -4.13
C CYS A 142 -5.49 2.70 -4.72
N HIS A 143 -5.21 3.93 -5.11
CA HIS A 143 -6.06 4.80 -5.91
C HIS A 143 -5.67 4.64 -7.39
N LEU A 144 -6.36 3.73 -8.10
CA LEU A 144 -6.06 3.44 -9.51
C LEU A 144 -6.57 4.56 -10.42
N THR A 145 -5.73 5.53 -10.78
CA THR A 145 -6.15 6.69 -11.57
C THR A 145 -6.09 6.45 -13.09
N GLN A 146 -6.85 7.25 -13.83
CA GLN A 146 -6.77 7.27 -15.30
C GLN A 146 -5.38 7.77 -15.76
N GLN A 147 -4.78 8.72 -15.05
CA GLN A 147 -3.46 9.25 -15.39
C GLN A 147 -2.38 8.15 -15.31
N LEU A 148 -2.41 7.31 -14.29
CA LEU A 148 -1.50 6.17 -14.19
C LEU A 148 -1.67 5.19 -15.36
N VAL A 149 -2.92 4.78 -15.63
CA VAL A 149 -3.25 3.82 -16.70
C VAL A 149 -2.91 4.33 -18.09
N GLU A 150 -3.00 5.63 -18.34
CA GLU A 150 -2.62 6.22 -19.63
C GLU A 150 -1.11 6.32 -19.86
N ASN A 151 -0.31 6.28 -18.78
CA ASN A 151 1.14 6.46 -18.87
C ASN A 151 1.94 5.16 -18.68
N ALA A 152 1.30 4.08 -18.22
CA ALA A 152 1.90 2.74 -18.08
C ALA A 152 1.24 1.72 -19.03
N ASP A 153 2.03 0.82 -19.62
CA ASP A 153 1.54 -0.21 -20.54
C ASP A 153 0.84 -1.34 -19.76
N ALA A 154 1.38 -1.67 -18.59
CA ALA A 154 0.77 -2.61 -17.66
C ALA A 154 0.84 -2.07 -16.22
N VAL A 155 -0.30 -2.02 -15.55
CA VAL A 155 -0.40 -1.79 -14.11
C VAL A 155 -0.99 -3.05 -13.50
N ILE A 156 -0.38 -3.58 -12.43
CA ILE A 156 -0.94 -4.71 -11.69
C ILE A 156 -0.89 -4.41 -10.19
N THR A 157 -1.73 -5.10 -9.42
CA THR A 157 -1.73 -5.02 -7.96
C THR A 157 -1.36 -6.36 -7.35
N TYR A 158 -1.07 -6.34 -6.04
CA TYR A 158 -1.21 -7.53 -5.20
C TYR A 158 -2.61 -8.13 -5.35
N LYS A 159 -2.70 -9.44 -5.18
CA LYS A 159 -3.97 -10.19 -5.18
C LYS A 159 -4.33 -10.69 -3.79
N GLU A 160 -3.41 -10.60 -2.82
CA GLU A 160 -3.62 -11.12 -1.47
C GLU A 160 -3.64 -10.02 -0.40
N TYR A 161 -4.63 -10.12 0.51
CA TYR A 161 -4.76 -9.37 1.75
C TYR A 161 -5.06 -10.33 2.91
N PRO A 162 -4.07 -10.62 3.79
CA PRO A 162 -2.75 -9.98 3.92
C PRO A 162 -1.80 -10.19 2.73
N HIS A 163 -0.87 -9.25 2.54
CA HIS A 163 0.06 -9.23 1.41
C HIS A 163 1.11 -10.35 1.51
N THR A 164 0.89 -11.44 0.78
CA THR A 164 1.80 -12.59 0.75
C THR A 164 2.37 -12.87 -0.63
N ASP A 165 1.91 -12.13 -1.64
CA ASP A 165 2.17 -12.36 -3.06
C ASP A 165 2.94 -11.26 -3.85
N PRO A 166 3.54 -10.20 -3.26
CA PRO A 166 4.30 -9.24 -4.06
C PRO A 166 5.38 -9.87 -4.98
N PRO A 167 6.24 -10.81 -4.51
CA PRO A 167 7.24 -11.42 -5.41
C PRO A 167 6.64 -12.16 -6.61
N GLU A 168 5.49 -12.79 -6.44
CA GLU A 168 4.75 -13.49 -7.49
C GLU A 168 4.18 -12.51 -8.52
N ARG A 169 3.65 -11.37 -8.07
CA ARG A 169 3.19 -10.30 -8.97
C ARG A 169 4.36 -9.66 -9.70
N ALA A 170 5.51 -9.48 -9.06
CA ALA A 170 6.71 -8.99 -9.72
C ALA A 170 7.15 -9.87 -10.90
N VAL A 171 7.08 -11.20 -10.74
CA VAL A 171 7.35 -12.16 -11.84
C VAL A 171 6.35 -11.98 -12.98
N GLU A 172 5.06 -11.86 -12.65
CA GLU A 172 3.98 -11.64 -13.62
C GLU A 172 4.22 -10.36 -14.45
N LEU A 173 4.48 -9.23 -13.77
CA LEU A 173 4.74 -7.95 -14.43
C LEU A 173 6.01 -7.98 -15.29
N TRP A 174 7.07 -8.61 -14.78
CA TRP A 174 8.31 -8.80 -15.55
C TRP A 174 8.03 -9.47 -16.89
N HIS A 175 7.28 -10.57 -16.90
CA HIS A 175 6.99 -11.28 -18.15
C HIS A 175 6.18 -10.44 -19.12
N ILE A 176 5.16 -9.71 -18.64
CA ILE A 176 4.34 -8.82 -19.47
C ILE A 176 5.21 -7.76 -20.15
N ILE A 177 6.08 -7.10 -19.39
CA ILE A 177 6.93 -6.01 -19.89
C ILE A 177 8.11 -6.51 -20.71
N ALA A 178 8.74 -7.62 -20.31
CA ALA A 178 9.83 -8.22 -21.07
C ALA A 178 9.36 -8.73 -22.44
N ASP A 179 8.17 -9.31 -22.53
CA ASP A 179 7.59 -9.72 -23.80
C ASP A 179 7.20 -8.51 -24.66
N ALA A 180 6.68 -7.44 -24.06
CA ALA A 180 6.43 -6.18 -24.77
C ALA A 180 7.71 -5.54 -25.33
N ALA A 181 8.78 -5.50 -24.54
CA ALA A 181 10.09 -4.97 -24.97
C ALA A 181 10.74 -5.81 -26.08
N ASN A 182 10.31 -7.06 -26.26
CA ASN A 182 10.74 -7.95 -27.34
C ASN A 182 9.72 -8.03 -28.49
N ASP A 183 8.77 -7.08 -28.56
CA ASP A 183 7.72 -7.01 -29.58
C ASP A 183 6.84 -8.27 -29.69
N LYS A 184 6.71 -9.05 -28.60
CA LYS A 184 5.90 -10.28 -28.60
C LYS A 184 4.45 -10.02 -28.19
N THR A 185 4.22 -9.01 -27.37
CA THR A 185 2.89 -8.60 -26.87
C THR A 185 2.76 -7.09 -26.92
N LYS A 186 1.52 -6.60 -26.90
CA LYS A 186 1.22 -5.18 -26.73
C LYS A 186 0.21 -5.02 -25.59
N PRO A 187 0.69 -4.94 -24.34
CA PRO A 187 -0.16 -4.81 -23.16
C PRO A 187 -1.03 -3.55 -23.26
N ILE A 188 -2.32 -3.70 -22.98
CA ILE A 188 -3.27 -2.59 -22.85
C ILE A 188 -4.09 -2.81 -21.59
N THR A 189 -4.04 -1.81 -20.72
CA THR A 189 -4.74 -1.80 -19.44
C THR A 189 -6.12 -1.16 -19.57
N SER A 190 -7.15 -1.84 -19.07
CA SER A 190 -8.53 -1.34 -18.98
C SER A 190 -8.97 -1.25 -17.52
N LEU A 191 -9.66 -0.17 -17.17
CA LEU A 191 -10.08 0.14 -15.79
C LEU A 191 -11.61 0.23 -15.69
N HIS A 192 -12.18 -0.30 -14.62
CA HIS A 192 -13.59 -0.15 -14.30
C HIS A 192 -13.82 0.19 -12.82
N ASP A 193 -14.60 1.24 -12.56
CA ASP A 193 -14.96 1.68 -11.22
C ASP A 193 -16.18 0.95 -10.67
N CYS A 194 -16.02 0.24 -9.55
CA CYS A 194 -17.09 -0.51 -8.91
C CYS A 194 -18.01 0.40 -8.07
N ASN A 195 -17.66 1.67 -7.84
CA ASN A 195 -18.37 2.62 -6.97
C ASN A 195 -18.55 2.10 -5.54
N MET A 196 -17.47 1.57 -4.97
CA MET A 196 -17.43 1.00 -3.62
C MET A 196 -16.23 1.53 -2.84
N ILE A 197 -16.38 1.59 -1.52
CA ILE A 197 -15.28 1.82 -0.58
C ILE A 197 -15.33 0.66 0.41
N GLY A 198 -14.20 0.04 0.71
CA GLY A 198 -14.17 -1.08 1.63
C GLY A 198 -12.80 -1.66 1.92
N VAL A 199 -12.80 -2.70 2.74
CA VAL A 199 -11.63 -3.50 3.09
C VAL A 199 -11.98 -4.97 2.82
N TYR A 200 -11.26 -5.63 1.91
CA TYR A 200 -11.68 -6.94 1.41
C TYR A 200 -10.65 -8.02 1.72
N HIS A 201 -10.88 -8.80 2.77
CA HIS A 201 -9.98 -9.91 3.12
C HIS A 201 -10.04 -11.03 2.09
N THR A 202 -8.93 -11.27 1.40
CA THR A 202 -8.84 -12.29 0.34
C THR A 202 -8.64 -13.70 0.90
N SER A 203 -8.41 -13.83 2.21
CA SER A 203 -8.16 -15.10 2.88
C SER A 203 -9.39 -15.99 3.07
N HIS A 204 -10.60 -15.46 2.85
CA HIS A 204 -11.84 -16.19 3.06
C HIS A 204 -12.95 -15.83 2.06
N PRO A 205 -13.95 -16.71 1.86
CA PRO A 205 -15.11 -16.39 1.04
C PRO A 205 -15.93 -15.22 1.63
N PRO A 206 -16.57 -14.38 0.79
CA PRO A 206 -16.70 -14.54 -0.66
C PRO A 206 -15.50 -14.02 -1.48
N VAL A 207 -14.68 -13.14 -0.93
CA VAL A 207 -13.59 -12.46 -1.66
C VAL A 207 -12.55 -13.45 -2.19
N ARG A 208 -12.15 -14.46 -1.41
CA ARG A 208 -11.26 -15.54 -1.87
C ARG A 208 -11.74 -16.16 -3.19
N LYS A 209 -13.04 -16.48 -3.29
CA LYS A 209 -13.61 -17.10 -4.50
C LYS A 209 -13.55 -16.17 -5.70
N PHE A 210 -13.69 -14.86 -5.47
CA PHE A 210 -13.56 -13.85 -6.51
C PHE A 210 -12.11 -13.74 -7.00
N VAL A 211 -11.14 -13.69 -6.08
CA VAL A 211 -9.71 -13.67 -6.41
C VAL A 211 -9.30 -14.92 -7.20
N ASP A 212 -9.77 -16.10 -6.79
CA ASP A 212 -9.50 -17.36 -7.51
C ASP A 212 -10.10 -17.33 -8.92
N LYS A 213 -11.34 -16.81 -9.05
CA LYS A 213 -12.00 -16.66 -10.34
C LYS A 213 -11.23 -15.72 -11.26
N MET A 214 -10.90 -14.51 -10.81
CA MET A 214 -10.19 -13.55 -11.67
C MET A 214 -8.82 -14.11 -12.08
N SER A 215 -8.08 -14.73 -11.16
CA SER A 215 -6.78 -15.35 -11.47
C SER A 215 -6.92 -16.50 -12.47
N SER A 216 -8.02 -17.25 -12.42
CA SER A 216 -8.27 -18.36 -13.37
C SER A 216 -8.53 -17.92 -14.81
N LEU A 217 -8.73 -16.62 -15.07
CA LEU A 217 -8.95 -16.09 -16.42
C LEU A 217 -7.65 -15.60 -17.07
N GLU A 218 -6.57 -15.50 -16.30
CA GLU A 218 -5.27 -15.03 -16.77
C GLU A 218 -4.58 -16.08 -17.65
N GLY A 219 -3.79 -15.61 -18.62
CA GLY A 219 -3.11 -16.45 -19.61
C GLY A 219 -4.04 -17.09 -20.64
N GLN A 220 -5.33 -16.73 -20.64
CA GLN A 220 -6.34 -17.27 -21.55
C GLN A 220 -6.91 -16.17 -22.43
N ASP A 221 -7.14 -16.52 -23.69
CA ASP A 221 -7.78 -15.66 -24.69
C ASP A 221 -7.19 -14.23 -24.78
N GLY A 222 -5.88 -14.06 -24.54
CA GLY A 222 -5.20 -12.77 -24.58
C GLY A 222 -5.39 -11.87 -23.35
N VAL A 223 -5.87 -12.41 -22.22
CA VAL A 223 -5.81 -11.74 -20.92
C VAL A 223 -4.43 -12.00 -20.29
N LEU A 224 -3.68 -10.94 -20.01
CA LEU A 224 -2.34 -11.01 -19.44
C LEU A 224 -2.37 -10.97 -17.90
N SER A 225 -3.23 -10.11 -17.32
CA SER A 225 -3.37 -9.96 -15.87
C SER A 225 -4.71 -9.35 -15.52
N ILE A 226 -5.24 -9.66 -14.34
CA ILE A 226 -6.41 -9.04 -13.74
C ILE A 226 -6.09 -8.68 -12.28
N SER A 227 -6.43 -7.46 -11.90
CA SER A 227 -6.20 -6.91 -10.57
C SER A 227 -7.48 -6.33 -9.98
N LEU A 228 -7.65 -6.45 -8.66
CA LEU A 228 -8.71 -5.80 -7.90
C LEU A 228 -8.06 -4.79 -6.96
N GLY A 229 -8.06 -3.51 -7.36
CA GLY A 229 -7.71 -2.43 -6.46
C GLY A 229 -8.83 -2.23 -5.45
N HIS A 230 -8.55 -2.42 -4.17
CA HIS A 230 -9.52 -2.26 -3.08
C HIS A 230 -9.87 -0.79 -2.83
N GLY A 231 -9.01 0.13 -3.27
CA GLY A 231 -9.03 1.50 -2.76
C GLY A 231 -8.37 1.58 -1.38
N PHE A 232 -8.10 2.81 -0.94
CA PHE A 232 -7.67 3.08 0.43
C PHE A 232 -8.71 3.99 1.12
N PRO A 233 -9.55 3.46 2.03
CA PRO A 233 -10.70 4.19 2.57
C PRO A 233 -10.39 5.49 3.32
N TRP A 234 -9.14 5.71 3.71
CA TRP A 234 -8.70 6.89 4.46
C TRP A 234 -8.01 7.95 3.57
N GLY A 235 -8.06 7.79 2.24
CA GLY A 235 -7.63 8.79 1.27
C GLY A 235 -8.79 9.64 0.77
N ASP A 236 -8.80 10.94 1.09
CA ASP A 236 -9.73 11.94 0.55
C ASP A 236 -9.24 12.47 -0.79
N VAL A 237 -9.36 11.62 -1.83
CA VAL A 237 -8.94 11.93 -3.21
C VAL A 237 -10.07 11.65 -4.20
N PRO A 238 -10.11 12.32 -5.37
CA PRO A 238 -11.17 12.14 -6.36
C PRO A 238 -11.32 10.70 -6.87
N ASP A 239 -10.22 9.94 -6.90
CA ASP A 239 -10.14 8.58 -7.40
C ASP A 239 -10.34 7.49 -6.33
N LEU A 240 -10.82 7.86 -5.14
CA LEU A 240 -11.15 6.91 -4.09
C LEU A 240 -12.21 5.90 -4.56
N GLY A 241 -11.85 4.62 -4.54
CA GLY A 241 -12.81 3.53 -4.68
C GLY A 241 -12.21 2.22 -5.16
N THR A 242 -13.03 1.16 -5.09
CA THR A 242 -12.71 -0.17 -5.59
C THR A 242 -12.76 -0.19 -7.12
N ARG A 243 -11.67 -0.60 -7.76
CA ARG A 243 -11.60 -0.67 -9.23
C ARG A 243 -11.04 -2.01 -9.69
N VAL A 244 -11.58 -2.52 -10.79
CA VAL A 244 -11.05 -3.71 -11.47
C VAL A 244 -10.19 -3.26 -12.64
N LEU A 245 -9.01 -3.86 -12.76
CA LEU A 245 -8.06 -3.60 -13.80
C LEU A 245 -7.81 -4.88 -14.60
N VAL A 246 -7.85 -4.79 -15.93
CA VAL A 246 -7.59 -5.92 -16.84
C VAL A 246 -6.52 -5.52 -17.85
N VAL A 247 -5.41 -6.24 -17.86
CA VAL A 247 -4.35 -6.12 -18.86
C VAL A 247 -4.58 -7.15 -19.95
N THR A 248 -4.68 -6.71 -21.20
CA THR A 248 -4.86 -7.58 -22.38
C THR A 248 -3.73 -7.42 -23.38
N ASP A 249 -3.50 -8.44 -24.21
CA ASP A 249 -2.64 -8.31 -25.38
C ASP A 249 -3.44 -7.74 -26.56
N ASN A 250 -3.27 -6.44 -26.80
CA ASN A 250 -3.83 -5.68 -27.91
C ASN A 250 -5.36 -5.82 -28.09
N GLN A 251 -6.14 -5.96 -27.00
CA GLN A 251 -7.58 -6.19 -27.04
C GLN A 251 -8.36 -5.26 -26.07
N PRO A 252 -8.32 -3.93 -26.29
CA PRO A 252 -8.87 -2.94 -25.35
C PRO A 252 -10.37 -3.11 -25.09
N GLU A 253 -11.17 -3.38 -26.13
CA GLU A 253 -12.63 -3.55 -25.98
C GLU A 253 -12.98 -4.78 -25.12
N LYS A 254 -12.19 -5.85 -25.26
CA LYS A 254 -12.34 -7.06 -24.45
C LYS A 254 -11.92 -6.80 -23.00
N GLY A 255 -10.80 -6.11 -22.81
CA GLY A 255 -10.32 -5.70 -21.49
C GLY A 255 -11.39 -4.90 -20.74
N ALA A 256 -11.95 -3.88 -21.39
CA ALA A 256 -13.00 -3.03 -20.82
C ALA A 256 -14.29 -3.83 -20.49
N ALA A 257 -14.72 -4.72 -21.38
CA ALA A 257 -15.89 -5.57 -21.14
C ALA A 257 -15.68 -6.52 -19.96
N LEU A 258 -14.49 -7.13 -19.85
CA LEU A 258 -14.15 -8.03 -18.74
C LEU A 258 -14.00 -7.28 -17.41
N ALA A 259 -13.34 -6.12 -17.41
CA ALA A 259 -13.22 -5.28 -16.23
C ALA A 259 -14.60 -4.89 -15.69
N LYS A 260 -15.51 -4.47 -16.59
CA LYS A 260 -16.89 -4.17 -16.24
C LYS A 260 -17.63 -5.37 -15.68
N GLN A 261 -17.53 -6.52 -16.35
CA GLN A 261 -18.22 -7.74 -15.90
C GLN A 261 -17.80 -8.14 -14.49
N LEU A 262 -16.49 -8.17 -14.21
CA LEU A 262 -15.95 -8.53 -12.91
C LEU A 262 -16.28 -7.47 -11.85
N GLY A 263 -16.25 -6.18 -12.20
CA GLY A 263 -16.63 -5.11 -11.28
C GLY A 263 -18.12 -5.12 -10.92
N ASP A 264 -19.01 -5.33 -11.89
CA ASP A 264 -20.45 -5.50 -11.65
C ASP A 264 -20.73 -6.71 -10.73
N GLU A 265 -20.00 -7.81 -10.92
CA GLU A 265 -20.08 -9.01 -10.07
C GLU A 265 -19.59 -8.74 -8.64
N PHE A 266 -18.48 -8.02 -8.49
CA PHE A 266 -17.98 -7.63 -7.18
C PHE A 266 -18.96 -6.69 -6.47
N TYR A 267 -19.52 -5.72 -7.20
CA TYR A 267 -20.57 -4.82 -6.70
C TYR A 267 -21.82 -5.56 -6.25
N ALA A 268 -22.20 -6.64 -6.93
CA ALA A 268 -23.33 -7.47 -6.53
C ALA A 268 -23.12 -8.14 -5.16
N MET A 269 -21.87 -8.32 -4.71
CA MET A 269 -21.51 -8.88 -3.40
C MET A 269 -21.27 -7.82 -2.31
N ARG A 270 -21.48 -6.53 -2.58
CA ARG A 270 -21.11 -5.40 -1.69
C ARG A 270 -21.59 -5.53 -0.23
N ASP A 271 -22.72 -6.17 0.01
CA ASP A 271 -23.31 -6.33 1.34
C ASP A 271 -22.64 -7.44 2.19
N ILE A 272 -21.79 -8.28 1.57
CA ILE A 272 -21.19 -9.48 2.20
C ILE A 272 -19.66 -9.57 2.06
N VAL A 273 -19.03 -8.65 1.35
CA VAL A 273 -17.56 -8.60 1.19
C VAL A 273 -16.86 -7.79 2.28
N GLN A 274 -17.60 -6.97 3.02
CA GLN A 274 -17.05 -6.13 4.10
C GLN A 274 -16.85 -6.94 5.39
N PRO A 275 -15.86 -6.59 6.23
CA PRO A 275 -15.67 -7.21 7.53
C PRO A 275 -16.85 -6.87 8.45
N ALA A 276 -17.17 -7.80 9.35
CA ALA A 276 -18.10 -7.51 10.45
C ALA A 276 -17.34 -6.76 11.55
N TYR A 277 -17.66 -5.48 11.74
CA TYR A 277 -17.09 -4.68 12.82
C TYR A 277 -17.90 -4.85 14.11
N GLU A 278 -17.19 -4.97 15.23
CA GLU A 278 -17.79 -5.08 16.56
C GLU A 278 -17.70 -3.74 17.29
N THR A 279 -18.67 -3.48 18.17
CA THR A 279 -18.52 -2.38 19.13
C THR A 279 -17.50 -2.77 20.19
N MET A 280 -16.77 -1.78 20.73
CA MET A 280 -15.82 -2.00 21.81
C MET A 280 -16.44 -2.72 23.02
N ASP A 281 -17.67 -2.36 23.41
CA ASP A 281 -18.40 -3.04 24.49
C ASP A 281 -18.66 -4.52 24.18
N SER A 282 -19.18 -4.82 22.98
CA SER A 282 -19.46 -6.22 22.61
C SER A 282 -18.17 -7.04 22.48
N ALA A 283 -17.10 -6.46 21.92
CA ALA A 283 -15.81 -7.12 21.83
C ALA A 283 -15.23 -7.46 23.21
N LEU A 284 -15.30 -6.53 24.17
CA LEU A 284 -14.88 -6.76 25.55
C LEU A 284 -15.75 -7.80 26.27
N ASP A 285 -17.07 -7.76 26.08
CA ASP A 285 -17.98 -8.76 26.66
C ASP A 285 -17.67 -10.17 26.16
N LYS A 286 -17.42 -10.32 24.85
CA LYS A 286 -17.01 -11.60 24.25
C LYS A 286 -15.66 -12.06 24.79
N ALA A 287 -14.68 -11.15 24.90
CA ALA A 287 -13.36 -11.48 25.42
C ALA A 287 -13.41 -11.98 26.87
N LEU A 288 -14.21 -11.33 27.72
CA LEU A 288 -14.36 -11.70 29.14
C LEU A 288 -15.16 -13.00 29.36
N ALA A 289 -15.98 -13.40 28.38
CA ALA A 289 -16.73 -14.65 28.43
C ALA A 289 -15.91 -15.88 28.01
N LEU A 290 -14.71 -15.69 27.45
CA LEU A 290 -13.81 -16.78 27.06
C LEU A 290 -12.88 -17.16 28.22
N ASP A 291 -12.85 -18.45 28.55
CA ASP A 291 -11.96 -18.98 29.59
C ASP A 291 -10.68 -19.59 28.98
N GLY A 292 -9.54 -19.34 29.64
CA GLY A 292 -8.34 -20.19 29.51
C GLY A 292 -7.35 -19.85 28.39
N GLN A 293 -7.55 -18.79 27.60
CA GLN A 293 -6.60 -18.34 26.57
C GLN A 293 -6.52 -16.80 26.47
N PRO A 294 -5.36 -16.22 26.14
CA PRO A 294 -5.26 -14.80 25.79
C PRO A 294 -6.14 -14.48 24.57
N VAL A 295 -6.91 -13.40 24.65
CA VAL A 295 -7.72 -12.89 23.55
C VAL A 295 -7.00 -11.67 22.96
N VAL A 296 -6.83 -11.65 21.64
CA VAL A 296 -6.29 -10.50 20.92
C VAL A 296 -7.46 -9.72 20.33
N LEU A 297 -7.62 -8.48 20.78
CA LEU A 297 -8.56 -7.51 20.20
C LEU A 297 -7.76 -6.55 19.33
N ALA A 298 -8.08 -6.51 18.04
CA ALA A 298 -7.49 -5.55 17.11
C ALA A 298 -8.32 -4.26 17.13
N ASP A 299 -7.70 -3.16 17.56
CA ASP A 299 -8.28 -1.83 17.37
C ASP A 299 -8.07 -1.39 15.91
N VAL A 300 -9.05 -1.71 15.08
CA VAL A 300 -9.02 -1.35 13.65
C VAL A 300 -9.22 0.15 13.41
N SER A 301 -9.68 0.90 14.42
CA SER A 301 -9.98 2.34 14.27
C SER A 301 -8.73 3.20 14.47
N ASP A 302 -7.74 2.71 15.20
CA ASP A 302 -6.44 3.36 15.41
C ASP A 302 -5.28 2.47 14.93
N ASN A 303 -5.41 1.98 13.71
CA ASN A 303 -4.41 1.11 13.08
C ASN A 303 -3.29 1.93 12.42
N SER A 304 -2.08 1.91 12.98
CA SER A 304 -0.89 2.52 12.36
C SER A 304 -0.54 1.92 11.00
N GLY A 305 -0.94 0.67 10.74
CA GLY A 305 -0.80 0.06 9.43
C GLY A 305 -1.69 0.69 8.35
N GLY A 306 -2.66 1.53 8.72
CA GLY A 306 -3.47 2.38 7.82
C GLY A 306 -3.26 3.87 8.07
N GLY A 307 -2.09 4.25 8.60
CA GLY A 307 -1.68 5.64 8.81
C GLY A 307 -2.31 6.36 10.00
N ALA A 308 -3.05 5.65 10.87
CA ALA A 308 -3.52 6.22 12.12
C ALA A 308 -2.34 6.44 13.10
N PRO A 309 -2.41 7.42 14.01
CA PRO A 309 -1.28 7.76 14.87
C PRO A 309 -0.95 6.70 15.94
N ASN A 310 -1.86 5.76 16.24
CA ASN A 310 -1.69 4.75 17.28
C ASN A 310 -1.56 5.36 18.68
N ASP A 311 -2.24 6.46 18.96
CA ASP A 311 -2.25 7.14 20.26
C ASP A 311 -3.63 7.18 20.93
N SER A 312 -4.60 6.44 20.39
CA SER A 312 -5.97 6.37 20.89
C SER A 312 -6.05 5.88 22.34
N THR A 313 -6.87 6.55 23.14
CA THR A 313 -7.11 6.16 24.54
C THR A 313 -8.46 5.51 24.77
N PHE A 314 -9.28 5.28 23.73
CA PHE A 314 -10.64 4.77 23.92
C PHE A 314 -10.67 3.40 24.61
N PHE A 315 -9.84 2.45 24.16
CA PHE A 315 -9.71 1.15 24.84
C PHE A 315 -9.13 1.29 26.25
N LEU A 316 -8.09 2.13 26.44
CA LEU A 316 -7.50 2.37 27.77
C LEU A 316 -8.56 2.85 28.77
N ARG A 317 -9.34 3.87 28.40
CA ARG A 317 -10.44 4.39 29.23
C ARG A 317 -11.45 3.31 29.54
N LYS A 318 -11.87 2.55 28.51
CA LYS A 318 -12.90 1.53 28.67
C LYS A 318 -12.47 0.39 29.59
N LEU A 319 -11.21 -0.04 29.50
CA LEU A 319 -10.63 -1.04 30.40
C LEU A 319 -10.64 -0.54 31.85
N LEU A 320 -10.23 0.71 32.08
CA LEU A 320 -10.22 1.35 33.40
C LEU A 320 -11.64 1.51 33.98
N GLU A 321 -12.58 2.04 33.18
CA GLU A 321 -13.98 2.22 33.55
C GLU A 321 -14.65 0.90 33.95
N ARG A 322 -14.31 -0.19 33.25
CA ARG A 322 -14.84 -1.54 33.52
C ARG A 322 -14.04 -2.30 34.59
N GLY A 323 -12.94 -1.75 35.10
CA GLY A 323 -12.07 -2.41 36.08
C GLY A 323 -11.38 -3.67 35.54
N ILE A 324 -11.10 -3.73 34.23
CA ILE A 324 -10.46 -4.88 33.59
C ILE A 324 -8.94 -4.75 33.75
N GLY A 325 -8.38 -5.48 34.72
CA GLY A 325 -6.95 -5.40 35.05
C GLY A 325 -6.04 -6.43 34.38
N ASN A 326 -6.57 -7.60 33.97
CA ASN A 326 -5.79 -8.64 33.29
C ASN A 326 -5.76 -8.40 31.76
N ALA A 327 -5.26 -7.24 31.35
CA ALA A 327 -5.19 -6.81 29.96
C ALA A 327 -3.89 -6.05 29.69
N ALA A 328 -3.44 -6.07 28.44
CA ALA A 328 -2.32 -5.26 27.97
C ALA A 328 -2.73 -4.56 26.67
N ILE A 329 -2.33 -3.30 26.53
CA ILE A 329 -2.41 -2.57 25.27
C ILE A 329 -1.03 -2.68 24.62
N GLY A 330 -0.97 -3.15 23.37
CA GLY A 330 0.29 -3.47 22.71
C GLY A 330 1.21 -2.26 22.56
N CYS A 331 0.68 -1.14 22.07
CA CYS A 331 1.39 0.12 21.98
C CYS A 331 0.42 1.30 22.11
N ILE A 332 0.94 2.41 22.63
CA ILE A 332 0.35 3.75 22.54
C ILE A 332 1.52 4.65 22.17
N TRP A 333 1.44 5.30 21.01
CA TRP A 333 2.44 6.22 20.53
C TRP A 333 2.43 7.49 21.40
N ASP A 334 3.47 7.64 22.21
CA ASP A 334 3.61 8.79 23.11
C ASP A 334 5.09 9.10 23.38
N PRO A 335 5.78 9.79 22.45
CA PRO A 335 7.22 10.04 22.57
C PRO A 335 7.56 10.87 23.82
N VAL A 336 6.66 11.76 24.25
CA VAL A 336 6.85 12.56 25.47
C VAL A 336 6.92 11.65 26.70
N ILE A 337 6.01 10.67 26.80
CA ILE A 337 6.03 9.73 27.94
C ILE A 337 7.21 8.78 27.85
N VAL A 338 7.63 8.36 26.66
CA VAL A 338 8.84 7.55 26.48
C VAL A 338 10.07 8.26 27.05
N ASP A 339 10.24 9.55 26.78
CA ASP A 339 11.38 10.32 27.30
C ASP A 339 11.32 10.48 28.82
N VAL A 340 10.14 10.78 29.37
CA VAL A 340 9.93 10.87 30.82
C VAL A 340 10.20 9.52 31.51
N ALA A 341 9.69 8.42 30.97
CA ALA A 341 9.85 7.08 31.54
C ALA A 341 11.32 6.64 31.57
N LYS A 342 12.08 6.97 30.52
CA LYS A 342 13.54 6.72 30.46
C LYS A 342 14.30 7.47 31.56
N GLU A 343 13.87 8.69 31.91
CA GLU A 343 14.51 9.49 32.97
C GLU A 343 14.14 8.99 34.37
N LEU A 344 12.88 8.60 34.59
CA LEU A 344 12.43 8.08 35.89
C LEU A 344 13.10 6.74 36.24
N GLY A 345 13.24 5.85 35.26
CA GLY A 345 13.76 4.50 35.46
C GLY A 345 12.73 3.51 36.02
N GLU A 346 13.08 2.23 35.98
CA GLU A 346 12.17 1.14 36.34
C GLU A 346 11.75 1.16 37.81
N GLY A 347 10.46 0.88 38.06
CA GLY A 347 9.91 0.72 39.41
C GLY A 347 9.55 2.02 40.12
N VAL A 348 9.70 3.18 39.45
CA VAL A 348 9.33 4.49 39.98
C VAL A 348 7.86 4.79 39.68
N GLU A 349 7.10 5.09 40.72
CA GLU A 349 5.72 5.53 40.55
C GLU A 349 5.60 7.01 40.23
N ALA A 350 4.86 7.35 39.18
CA ALA A 350 4.63 8.73 38.74
C ALA A 350 3.21 8.95 38.24
N ASP A 351 2.74 10.20 38.32
CA ASP A 351 1.49 10.63 37.68
C ASP A 351 1.82 11.05 36.25
N LEU A 352 1.33 10.28 35.27
CA LEU A 352 1.59 10.48 33.85
C LEU A 352 0.29 10.73 33.08
N ARG A 353 0.40 11.50 31.99
CA ARG A 353 -0.69 11.80 31.05
C ARG A 353 -0.43 11.07 29.73
N ILE A 354 -1.16 9.99 29.48
CA ILE A 354 -0.86 8.97 28.46
C ILE A 354 -1.81 9.09 27.27
N GLY A 355 -1.25 9.06 26.05
CA GLY A 355 -1.98 9.00 24.78
C GLY A 355 -2.87 10.21 24.51
N GLY A 356 -3.67 10.17 23.44
CA GLY A 356 -4.70 11.16 23.12
C GLY A 356 -4.14 12.53 22.76
N LYS A 357 -2.93 12.58 22.17
CA LYS A 357 -2.16 13.81 21.95
C LYS A 357 -2.20 14.27 20.50
N MET A 358 -2.56 13.40 19.55
CA MET A 358 -2.49 13.69 18.12
C MET A 358 -3.73 14.38 17.57
N GLY A 359 -4.86 14.32 18.28
CA GLY A 359 -6.01 15.14 17.96
C GLY A 359 -7.32 14.58 18.49
N PRO A 360 -8.47 15.18 18.12
CA PRO A 360 -9.78 14.74 18.57
C PRO A 360 -10.09 13.27 18.26
N MET A 361 -9.52 12.72 17.18
CA MET A 361 -9.70 11.33 16.77
C MET A 361 -8.98 10.32 17.68
N SER A 362 -8.01 10.76 18.48
CA SER A 362 -7.29 9.94 19.45
C SER A 362 -8.01 9.84 20.81
N GLY A 363 -9.09 10.60 20.99
CA GLY A 363 -9.69 10.85 22.29
C GLY A 363 -8.82 11.73 23.18
N ASP A 364 -9.31 12.02 24.39
CA ASP A 364 -8.54 12.81 25.36
C ASP A 364 -7.28 12.04 25.82
N PRO A 365 -6.28 12.68 26.44
CA PRO A 365 -5.26 11.98 27.22
C PRO A 365 -5.78 11.46 28.57
N VAL A 366 -5.25 10.33 29.06
CA VAL A 366 -5.64 9.75 30.36
C VAL A 366 -4.58 10.05 31.42
N ASP A 367 -5.00 10.68 32.52
CA ASP A 367 -4.11 10.91 33.68
C ASP A 367 -4.14 9.68 34.60
N LEU A 368 -2.97 9.06 34.83
CA LEU A 368 -2.82 7.83 35.59
C LEU A 368 -1.60 7.87 36.49
N ARG A 369 -1.75 7.32 37.71
CA ARG A 369 -0.62 6.93 38.56
C ARG A 369 -0.11 5.58 38.06
N VAL A 370 1.08 5.56 37.46
CA VAL A 370 1.70 4.36 36.88
C VAL A 370 3.05 4.05 37.54
N ARG A 371 3.54 2.83 37.35
CA ARG A 371 4.83 2.32 37.86
C ARG A 371 5.68 1.80 36.72
#